data_AF-A0A7K3G2Z9-F1
#
_entry.id   AF-A0A7K3G2Z9-F1
#
_cell.length_a   1.000
_cell.length_b   1.000
_cell.length_c   1.000
_cell.angle_alpha   90.00
_cell.angle_beta   90.00
_cell.angle_gamma   90.00
#
_symmetry.space_group_name_H-M   'P 1'
#
loop_
_entity.id
_entity.type
_entity.pdbx_description
1 polymer ?
#
loop_
_entity_poly.entity_id
_entity_poly.type
_entity_poly.pdbx_seq_one_letter_code
_entity_poly.pdbx_strand_id
1 'polypeptide(L)'
;ALTRALSAVAVPAGAAPGAADDLPGTLADALDADGVAVHRPQLGTLVATVPTDAEARLAARAAVEAVDDEAVRLRSAVKAHDGFFTTFFISPYSRYIARWCARRGLTPNQVTTASLLTALIAAGCAATGERGGYVAAGVLLLVSFVLDCTDGQLARYALKYSTMGAWLDATFDRAKEYAFYAGLALGAARNGDDVWALALGAMVLMTCRHVVDFSFNEANAESTGAAAKTSLALSSRLDGVGWTVWARRMIILPIGERWAMIAVLTAVTSPRIVFWALIAGCAFGACYTTAGRVLRSLTRKGKRTDRAARALFDLTDSGPLAQLAARLFHRPGDRSLGVVFAAIATTGLLFAVLTWPFGDRQIVIAAVGYTIFAGLAVAQPLKGALDWLVPPLFRAAEYTTVLVLAARSDAPGALPAAFGLVAAVAYHHYDTVYRIRGGTGAPPAWLVRVTGGHEGRTLLVTVLAALLAGRGDDFTLALTALAVAVALVVLVESIRFWVSAGAPAVHDEGETA
;
A
#
# COMPACT_ATOMS: atom_id res chain seq x y z
N ALA A 1 -31.60 18.36 -4.87
CA ALA A 1 -31.52 16.94 -4.49
C ALA A 1 -32.06 16.72 -3.08
N LEU A 2 -31.48 17.35 -2.03
CA LEU A 2 -31.97 17.21 -0.65
C LEU A 2 -33.48 17.48 -0.49
N THR A 3 -34.01 18.55 -1.10
CA THR A 3 -35.46 18.82 -1.08
C THR A 3 -36.27 17.69 -1.72
N ARG A 4 -35.79 17.10 -2.83
CA ARG A 4 -36.44 15.95 -3.48
C ARG A 4 -36.37 14.69 -2.61
N ALA A 5 -35.22 14.42 -1.99
CA ALA A 5 -35.05 13.33 -1.04
C ALA A 5 -36.00 13.50 0.17
N LEU A 6 -36.07 14.69 0.75
CA LEU A 6 -37.01 15.01 1.85
C LEU A 6 -38.47 14.82 1.44
N SER A 7 -38.84 15.19 0.21
CA SER A 7 -40.20 14.97 -0.31
C SER A 7 -40.52 13.49 -0.56
N ALA A 8 -39.54 12.69 -0.97
CA ALA A 8 -39.69 11.24 -1.18
C ALA A 8 -39.79 10.44 0.12
N VAL A 9 -39.18 10.95 1.21
CA VAL A 9 -39.15 10.32 2.54
C VAL A 9 -40.37 10.71 3.40
N ALA A 10 -41.39 11.37 2.84
CA ALA A 10 -42.58 11.79 3.58
C ALA A 10 -43.17 10.64 4.43
N VAL A 11 -43.02 10.77 5.75
CA VAL A 11 -43.44 9.76 6.73
C VAL A 11 -44.96 9.57 6.60
N PRO A 12 -45.47 8.35 6.35
CA PRO A 12 -46.91 8.12 6.33
C PRO A 12 -47.48 8.49 7.70
N ALA A 13 -48.55 9.28 7.73
CA ALA A 13 -49.27 9.58 8.96
C ALA A 13 -49.79 8.26 9.57
N GLY A 14 -49.15 7.80 10.66
CA GLY A 14 -49.48 6.53 11.34
C GLY A 14 -48.34 5.51 11.47
N ALA A 15 -47.10 5.84 11.09
CA ALA A 15 -45.97 4.93 11.29
C ALA A 15 -45.69 4.66 12.79
N ALA A 16 -45.47 3.39 13.13
CA ALA A 16 -45.21 2.94 14.49
C ALA A 16 -43.98 3.65 15.13
N PRO A 17 -43.99 3.90 16.45
CA PRO A 17 -42.85 4.53 17.14
C PRO A 17 -41.62 3.62 16.98
N GLY A 18 -40.65 4.08 16.17
CA GLY A 18 -39.45 3.35 15.75
C GLY A 18 -39.14 3.48 14.25
N ALA A 19 -40.12 3.82 13.40
CA ALA A 19 -39.87 4.08 11.97
C ALA A 19 -39.15 5.43 11.70
N ALA A 20 -39.12 6.32 12.70
CA ALA A 20 -38.42 7.60 12.65
C ALA A 20 -36.91 7.51 12.97
N ASP A 21 -36.42 6.37 13.45
CA ASP A 21 -35.07 6.24 14.03
C ASP A 21 -33.93 6.19 12.99
N ASP A 22 -34.23 6.09 11.69
CA ASP A 22 -33.21 6.13 10.62
C ASP A 22 -33.57 7.09 9.46
N LEU A 23 -34.17 8.24 9.78
CA LEU A 23 -34.37 9.31 8.80
C LEU A 23 -33.06 9.74 8.11
N PRO A 24 -31.92 9.90 8.81
CA PRO A 24 -30.64 10.23 8.17
C PRO A 24 -30.17 9.15 7.19
N GLY A 25 -30.27 7.86 7.53
CA GLY A 25 -29.91 6.77 6.64
C GLY A 25 -30.81 6.70 5.41
N THR A 26 -32.11 6.94 5.58
CA THR A 26 -33.08 6.98 4.47
C THR A 26 -32.82 8.15 3.52
N LEU A 27 -32.48 9.34 4.06
CA LEU A 27 -32.09 10.50 3.26
C LEU A 27 -30.77 10.29 2.53
N ALA A 28 -29.79 9.67 3.19
CA ALA A 28 -28.52 9.29 2.58
C ALA A 28 -28.73 8.32 1.40
N ASP A 29 -29.54 7.27 1.58
CA ASP A 29 -29.83 6.30 0.52
C ASP A 29 -30.60 6.96 -0.65
N ALA A 30 -31.52 7.90 -0.37
CA ALA A 30 -32.24 8.65 -1.41
C ALA A 30 -31.33 9.63 -2.19
N LEU A 31 -30.39 10.29 -1.51
CA LEU A 31 -29.40 11.17 -2.15
C LEU A 31 -28.45 10.38 -3.04
N ASP A 32 -27.96 9.23 -2.57
CA ASP A 32 -27.10 8.33 -3.34
C ASP A 32 -27.81 7.82 -4.61
N ALA A 33 -29.10 7.45 -4.49
CA ALA A 33 -29.92 7.05 -5.63
C ALA A 33 -30.13 8.16 -6.68
N ASP A 34 -30.11 9.42 -6.25
CA ASP A 34 -30.18 10.61 -7.11
C ASP A 34 -28.81 10.98 -7.73
N GLY A 35 -27.79 10.16 -7.53
CA GLY A 35 -26.42 10.39 -8.01
C GLY A 35 -25.66 11.46 -7.24
N VAL A 36 -26.14 11.85 -6.04
CA VAL A 36 -25.42 12.75 -5.15
C VAL A 36 -24.42 11.94 -4.35
N ALA A 37 -23.14 12.32 -4.41
CA ALA A 37 -22.11 11.70 -3.60
C ALA A 37 -22.41 11.93 -2.10
N VAL A 38 -22.74 10.86 -1.38
CA VAL A 38 -22.95 10.90 0.07
C VAL A 38 -21.70 10.43 0.79
N HIS A 39 -21.17 11.26 1.68
CA HIS A 39 -20.04 10.91 2.53
C HIS A 39 -20.53 10.40 3.89
N ARG A 40 -19.96 9.28 4.36
CA ARG A 40 -20.25 8.70 5.68
C ARG A 40 -19.07 8.93 6.62
N PRO A 41 -18.96 10.10 7.26
CA PRO A 41 -17.83 10.39 8.15
C PRO A 41 -17.88 9.49 9.39
N GLN A 42 -16.69 9.10 9.89
CA GLN A 42 -16.60 8.47 11.20
C GLN A 42 -16.97 9.52 12.26
N LEU A 43 -17.97 9.22 13.09
CA LEU A 43 -18.40 10.15 14.13
C LEU A 43 -17.28 10.29 15.18
N GLY A 44 -16.88 11.53 15.43
CA GLY A 44 -15.88 11.86 16.44
C GLY A 44 -16.41 11.76 17.86
N THR A 45 -15.61 12.21 18.83
CA THR A 45 -16.02 12.24 20.25
C THR A 45 -17.00 13.37 20.59
N LEU A 46 -17.15 14.35 19.69
CA LEU A 46 -18.07 15.46 19.84
C LEU A 46 -19.39 15.14 19.14
N VAL A 47 -20.49 15.33 19.85
CA VAL A 47 -21.85 15.11 19.35
C VAL A 47 -22.54 16.46 19.20
N ALA A 48 -23.14 16.72 18.04
CA ALA A 48 -23.96 17.89 17.84
C ALA A 48 -25.36 17.66 18.41
N THR A 49 -25.91 18.64 19.11
CA THR A 49 -27.29 18.63 19.61
C THR A 49 -28.04 19.87 19.12
N VAL A 50 -29.31 19.71 18.77
CA VAL A 50 -30.20 20.80 18.35
C VAL A 50 -31.28 20.95 19.42
N PRO A 51 -31.11 21.88 20.38
CA PRO A 51 -32.05 22.02 21.49
C PRO A 51 -33.39 22.62 21.01
N THR A 52 -34.50 22.02 21.43
CA THR A 52 -35.87 22.41 21.04
C THR A 52 -36.52 23.42 21.99
N ASP A 53 -35.97 23.59 23.20
CA ASP A 53 -36.48 24.49 24.24
C ASP A 53 -35.34 25.22 24.98
N ALA A 54 -35.70 26.04 25.98
CA ALA A 54 -34.74 26.86 26.72
C ALA A 54 -33.88 26.04 27.71
N GLU A 55 -34.46 25.00 28.31
CA GLU A 55 -33.78 24.15 29.29
C GLU A 55 -32.72 23.28 28.60
N ALA A 56 -33.11 22.60 27.52
CA ALA A 56 -32.22 21.82 26.67
C ALA A 56 -31.08 22.68 26.10
N ARG A 57 -31.34 23.95 25.79
CA ARG A 57 -30.32 24.89 25.31
C ARG A 57 -29.32 25.25 26.40
N LEU A 58 -29.77 25.46 27.63
CA LEU A 58 -28.90 25.76 28.76
C LEU A 58 -28.04 24.54 29.11
N ALA A 59 -28.64 23.35 29.15
CA ALA A 59 -27.91 22.10 29.34
C ALA A 59 -26.87 21.85 28.24
N ALA A 60 -27.22 22.08 26.96
CA ALA A 60 -26.30 21.94 25.84
C ALA A 60 -25.11 22.91 25.94
N ARG A 61 -25.34 24.17 26.34
CA ARG A 61 -24.25 25.14 26.55
C ARG A 61 -23.32 24.73 27.69
N ALA A 62 -23.88 24.32 28.83
CA ALA A 62 -23.09 23.82 29.95
C ALA A 62 -22.26 22.58 29.56
N ALA A 63 -22.83 21.69 28.75
CA ALA A 63 -22.12 20.52 28.23
C ALA A 63 -20.96 20.91 27.30
N VAL A 64 -21.12 21.93 26.46
CA VAL A 64 -20.04 22.46 25.59
C VAL A 64 -18.93 23.13 26.41
N GLU A 65 -19.28 23.95 27.41
CA GLU A 65 -18.30 24.61 28.27
C GLU A 65 -17.48 23.62 29.12
N ALA A 66 -18.07 22.48 29.47
CA ALA A 66 -17.38 21.41 30.19
C ALA A 66 -16.42 20.58 29.33
N VAL A 67 -16.38 20.80 28.00
CA VAL A 67 -15.47 20.07 27.10
C VAL A 67 -14.04 20.55 27.26
N ASP A 68 -13.14 19.63 27.57
CA ASP A 68 -11.70 19.87 27.44
C ASP A 68 -11.28 19.71 25.97
N ASP A 69 -11.24 20.84 25.26
CA ASP A 69 -10.82 20.94 23.85
C ASP A 69 -9.45 20.31 23.59
N GLU A 70 -8.51 20.46 24.53
CA GLU A 70 -7.15 19.94 24.39
C GLU A 70 -7.14 18.41 24.51
N ALA A 71 -7.87 17.86 25.48
CA ALA A 71 -8.04 16.41 25.59
C ALA A 71 -8.74 15.81 24.36
N VAL A 72 -9.73 16.52 23.80
CA VAL A 72 -10.39 16.10 22.55
C VAL A 72 -9.39 16.09 21.40
N ARG A 73 -8.61 17.17 21.19
CA ARG A 73 -7.60 17.26 20.13
C ARG A 73 -6.54 16.16 20.25
N LEU A 74 -6.08 15.86 21.46
CA LEU A 74 -5.10 14.79 21.70
C LEU A 74 -5.66 13.40 21.41
N ARG A 75 -6.96 13.17 21.71
CA ARG A 75 -7.62 11.91 21.38
C ARG A 75 -7.86 11.77 19.88
N SER A 76 -8.33 12.82 19.22
CA SER A 76 -8.59 12.82 17.77
C SER A 76 -7.31 12.81 16.92
N ALA A 77 -6.17 13.19 17.49
CA ALA A 77 -4.88 13.09 16.82
C ALA A 77 -4.41 11.64 16.61
N VAL A 78 -4.90 10.69 17.42
CA VAL A 78 -4.59 9.26 17.29
C VAL A 78 -5.57 8.61 16.31
N LYS A 79 -5.05 7.77 15.41
CA LYS A 79 -5.84 7.11 14.37
C LYS A 79 -6.68 5.99 14.98
N ALA A 80 -7.95 5.89 14.58
CA ALA A 80 -8.90 4.93 15.16
C ALA A 80 -8.60 3.45 14.81
N HIS A 81 -7.94 3.23 13.66
CA HIS A 81 -7.70 1.91 13.08
C HIS A 81 -6.23 1.47 13.15
N ASP A 82 -5.48 1.94 14.14
CA ASP A 82 -4.10 1.51 14.35
C ASP A 82 -3.99 0.03 14.76
N GLY A 83 -2.82 -0.55 14.48
CA GLY A 83 -2.42 -1.87 14.96
C GLY A 83 -2.35 -1.93 16.49
N PHE A 84 -2.35 -3.13 17.04
CA PHE A 84 -2.18 -3.40 18.47
C PHE A 84 -0.92 -2.72 19.02
N PHE A 85 0.23 -2.92 18.36
CA PHE A 85 1.50 -2.37 18.85
C PHE A 85 1.47 -0.84 18.90
N THR A 86 1.05 -0.19 17.81
CA THR A 86 0.92 1.27 17.75
C THR A 86 -0.05 1.78 18.80
N THR A 87 -1.21 1.14 18.95
CA THR A 87 -2.26 1.58 19.89
C THR A 87 -1.81 1.53 21.34
N PHE A 88 -1.15 0.44 21.77
CA PHE A 88 -0.85 0.20 23.19
C PHE A 88 0.58 0.57 23.59
N PHE A 89 1.54 0.57 22.66
CA PHE A 89 2.96 0.79 22.97
C PHE A 89 3.53 2.09 22.40
N ILE A 90 2.79 2.82 21.56
CA ILE A 90 3.27 4.07 20.94
C ILE A 90 2.32 5.24 21.23
N SER A 91 1.08 5.14 20.75
CA SER A 91 0.04 6.16 20.85
C SER A 91 -0.25 6.71 22.25
N PRO A 92 -0.08 5.97 23.38
CA PRO A 92 -0.33 6.52 24.70
C PRO A 92 0.55 7.72 25.04
N TYR A 93 1.80 7.74 24.57
CA TYR A 93 2.75 8.83 24.83
C TYR A 93 3.11 9.66 23.60
N SER A 94 3.11 9.09 22.38
CA SER A 94 3.51 9.83 21.18
C SER A 94 2.63 11.06 20.91
N ARG A 95 1.33 11.01 21.26
CA ARG A 95 0.42 12.17 21.17
C ARG A 95 0.87 13.37 22.01
N TYR A 96 1.54 13.12 23.13
CA TYR A 96 2.10 14.18 23.96
C TYR A 96 3.41 14.73 23.39
N ILE A 97 4.18 13.89 22.68
CA ILE A 97 5.34 14.33 21.88
C ILE A 97 4.84 15.22 20.74
N ALA A 98 3.77 14.84 20.04
CA ALA A 98 3.15 15.66 18.99
C ALA A 98 2.74 17.04 19.52
N ARG A 99 2.11 17.08 20.68
CA ARG A 99 1.80 18.35 21.37
C ARG A 99 3.06 19.14 21.72
N TRP A 100 4.10 18.49 22.24
CA TRP A 100 5.36 19.16 22.55
C TRP A 100 5.98 19.78 21.28
N CYS A 101 5.99 19.06 20.17
CA CYS A 101 6.43 19.55 18.86
C CYS A 101 5.59 20.75 18.41
N ALA A 102 4.26 20.68 18.53
CA ALA A 102 3.35 21.78 18.18
C ALA A 102 3.66 23.05 19.00
N ARG A 103 3.87 22.91 20.32
CA ARG A 103 4.23 24.03 21.21
C ARG A 103 5.60 24.64 20.90
N ARG A 104 6.52 23.85 20.33
CA ARG A 104 7.84 24.31 19.88
C ARG A 104 7.83 24.87 18.46
N GLY A 105 6.68 24.92 17.79
CA GLY A 105 6.55 25.42 16.43
C GLY A 105 7.14 24.49 15.36
N LEU A 106 7.42 23.23 15.70
CA LEU A 106 7.90 22.24 14.73
C LEU A 106 6.77 21.89 13.75
N THR A 107 7.15 21.67 12.49
CA THR A 107 6.23 21.25 11.42
C THR A 107 6.19 19.73 11.30
N PRO A 108 5.08 19.13 10.83
CA PRO A 108 5.01 17.69 10.54
C PRO A 108 6.17 17.22 9.66
N ASN A 109 6.44 17.91 8.55
CA ASN A 109 7.51 17.54 7.62
C ASN A 109 8.91 17.52 8.27
N GLN A 110 9.19 18.39 9.24
CA GLN A 110 10.45 18.34 10.00
C GLN A 110 10.54 17.07 10.85
N VAL A 111 9.44 16.67 11.49
CA VAL A 111 9.37 15.44 12.29
C VAL A 111 9.48 14.20 11.40
N THR A 112 8.80 14.16 10.25
CA THR A 112 8.90 13.09 9.24
C THR A 112 10.33 12.96 8.72
N THR A 113 11.01 14.09 8.46
CA THR A 113 12.41 14.09 8.03
C THR A 113 13.33 13.55 9.13
N ALA A 114 13.11 13.95 10.39
CA ALA A 114 13.86 13.40 11.53
C ALA A 114 13.65 11.88 11.70
N SER A 115 12.41 11.41 11.48
CA SER A 115 12.09 9.97 11.45
C SER A 115 12.89 9.23 10.38
N LEU A 116 12.92 9.75 9.15
CA LEU A 116 13.70 9.18 8.05
C LEU A 116 15.19 9.13 8.37
N LEU A 117 15.78 10.25 8.82
CA LEU A 117 17.21 10.31 9.17
C LEU A 117 17.55 9.29 10.26
N THR A 118 16.69 9.15 11.27
CA THR A 118 16.86 8.16 12.34
C THR A 118 16.85 6.73 11.79
N ALA A 119 15.94 6.41 10.87
CA ALA A 119 15.90 5.10 10.22
C ALA A 119 17.13 4.83 9.34
N LEU A 120 17.64 5.83 8.63
CA LEU A 120 18.86 5.69 7.83
C LEU A 120 20.08 5.44 8.71
N ILE A 121 20.17 6.11 9.87
CA ILE A 121 21.19 5.82 10.87
C ILE A 121 21.00 4.40 11.41
N ALA A 122 19.78 3.98 11.70
CA ALA A 122 19.48 2.61 12.13
C ALA A 122 19.94 1.56 11.10
N ALA A 123 19.66 1.80 9.81
CA ALA A 123 20.13 0.96 8.72
C ALA A 123 21.66 0.95 8.61
N GLY A 124 22.32 2.09 8.83
CA GLY A 124 23.78 2.20 8.91
C GLY A 124 24.36 1.40 10.09
N CYS A 125 23.71 1.44 11.26
CA CYS A 125 24.07 0.62 12.42
C CYS A 125 23.91 -0.88 12.11
N ALA A 126 22.82 -1.28 11.44
CA ALA A 126 22.62 -2.67 11.02
C ALA A 126 23.71 -3.11 10.01
N ALA A 127 24.09 -2.23 9.09
CA ALA A 127 25.13 -2.48 8.09
C ALA A 127 26.53 -2.71 8.68
N THR A 128 26.78 -2.36 9.95
CA THR A 128 28.07 -2.65 10.61
C THR A 128 28.35 -4.15 10.65
N GLY A 129 27.31 -4.98 10.83
CA GLY A 129 27.42 -6.41 11.00
C GLY A 129 27.70 -6.86 12.44
N GLU A 130 27.87 -5.92 13.38
CA GLU A 130 28.23 -6.24 14.77
C GLU A 130 27.00 -6.31 15.69
N ARG A 131 27.09 -7.08 16.79
CA ARG A 131 26.01 -7.20 17.77
C ARG A 131 25.60 -5.85 18.36
N GLY A 132 26.58 -5.00 18.70
CA GLY A 132 26.31 -3.64 19.18
C GLY A 132 25.59 -2.79 18.15
N GLY A 133 25.99 -2.90 16.87
CA GLY A 133 25.33 -2.24 15.75
C GLY A 133 23.89 -2.72 15.54
N TYR A 134 23.62 -4.02 15.64
CA TYR A 134 22.25 -4.55 15.55
C TYR A 134 21.35 -4.12 16.71
N VAL A 135 21.87 -4.06 17.95
CA VAL A 135 21.12 -3.54 19.09
C VAL A 135 20.79 -2.06 18.89
N ALA A 136 21.78 -1.25 18.49
CA ALA A 136 21.56 0.16 18.17
C ALA A 136 20.55 0.33 17.04
N ALA A 137 20.64 -0.47 15.99
CA ALA A 137 19.70 -0.48 14.88
C ALA A 137 18.26 -0.75 15.35
N GLY A 138 18.04 -1.79 16.16
CA GLY A 138 16.71 -2.11 16.70
C GLY A 138 16.12 -0.98 17.53
N VAL A 139 16.92 -0.37 18.42
CA VAL A 139 16.47 0.77 19.24
C VAL A 139 16.14 1.98 18.37
N LEU A 140 17.05 2.38 17.47
CA LEU A 140 16.85 3.52 16.59
C LEU A 140 15.67 3.32 15.64
N LEU A 141 15.39 2.08 15.23
CA LEU A 141 14.22 1.76 14.42
C LEU A 141 12.92 2.02 15.17
N LEU A 142 12.83 1.63 16.45
CA LEU A 142 11.67 1.96 17.28
C LEU A 142 11.54 3.46 17.51
N VAL A 143 12.65 4.17 17.73
CA VAL A 143 12.65 5.64 17.87
C VAL A 143 12.15 6.30 16.59
N SER A 144 12.62 5.87 15.42
CA SER A 144 12.13 6.33 14.13
C SER A 144 10.62 6.09 14.00
N PHE A 145 10.13 4.90 14.36
CA PHE A 145 8.70 4.58 14.31
C PHE A 145 7.85 5.43 15.27
N VAL A 146 8.37 5.81 16.44
CA VAL A 146 7.71 6.75 17.35
C VAL A 146 7.60 8.14 16.70
N LEU A 147 8.67 8.63 16.07
CA LEU A 147 8.68 9.93 15.39
C LEU A 147 7.70 9.94 14.20
N ASP A 148 7.64 8.83 13.48
CA ASP A 148 6.69 8.59 12.40
C ASP A 148 5.23 8.71 12.87
N CYS A 149 4.87 7.99 13.94
CA CYS A 149 3.53 8.14 14.52
C CYS A 149 3.27 9.58 15.01
N THR A 150 4.32 10.27 15.47
CA THR A 150 4.24 11.62 16.02
C THR A 150 3.97 12.66 14.93
N ASP A 151 4.48 12.51 13.70
CA ASP A 151 4.28 13.50 12.65
C ASP A 151 2.82 13.57 12.17
N GLY A 152 2.16 12.43 12.00
CA GLY A 152 0.77 12.34 11.60
C GLY A 152 -0.15 12.80 12.72
N GLN A 153 0.19 12.48 13.96
CA GLN A 153 -0.49 13.01 15.14
C GLN A 153 -0.31 14.53 15.26
N LEU A 154 0.87 15.06 14.93
CA LEU A 154 1.14 16.51 14.91
C LEU A 154 0.35 17.21 13.81
N ALA A 155 0.28 16.64 12.61
CA ALA A 155 -0.53 17.16 11.51
C ALA A 155 -2.01 17.26 11.90
N ARG A 156 -2.55 16.20 12.52
CA ARG A 156 -3.94 16.16 13.00
C ARG A 156 -4.20 17.09 14.17
N TYR A 157 -3.29 17.12 15.15
CA TYR A 157 -3.38 17.98 16.33
C TYR A 157 -3.31 19.47 15.96
N ALA A 158 -2.41 19.85 15.05
CA ALA A 158 -2.22 21.23 14.62
C ALA A 158 -3.10 21.64 13.44
N LEU A 159 -3.92 20.73 12.90
CA LEU A 159 -4.71 20.91 11.67
C LEU A 159 -3.87 21.39 10.47
N LYS A 160 -2.61 20.93 10.40
CA LYS A 160 -1.65 21.27 9.35
C LYS A 160 -1.52 20.11 8.39
N TYR A 161 -2.43 20.06 7.42
CA TYR A 161 -2.45 19.05 6.37
C TYR A 161 -1.84 19.59 5.08
N SER A 162 -1.06 18.77 4.38
CA SER A 162 -0.51 19.13 3.08
C SER A 162 -0.32 17.89 2.22
N THR A 163 -0.42 18.05 0.91
CA THR A 163 -0.20 16.99 -0.08
C THR A 163 1.22 16.50 -0.11
N MET A 164 2.14 17.47 -0.12
CA MET A 164 3.55 17.22 0.02
C MET A 164 3.84 16.42 1.29
N GLY A 165 3.24 16.78 2.42
CA GLY A 165 3.40 16.05 3.68
C GLY A 165 2.89 14.60 3.60
N ALA A 166 1.69 14.39 3.04
CA ALA A 166 1.12 13.05 2.88
C ALA A 166 1.96 12.17 1.94
N TRP A 167 2.48 12.74 0.84
CA TRP A 167 3.38 12.04 -0.07
C TRP A 167 4.76 11.76 0.54
N LEU A 168 5.33 12.72 1.27
CA LEU A 168 6.62 12.55 1.96
C LEU A 168 6.54 11.43 2.99
N ASP A 169 5.48 11.41 3.81
CA ASP A 169 5.21 10.38 4.80
C ASP A 169 5.16 8.98 4.14
N ALA A 170 4.28 8.83 3.15
CA ALA A 170 4.13 7.63 2.34
C ALA A 170 5.43 7.15 1.67
N THR A 171 6.20 8.07 1.10
CA THR A 171 7.46 7.78 0.41
C THR A 171 8.54 7.37 1.41
N PHE A 172 8.67 8.11 2.50
CA PHE A 172 9.70 7.87 3.50
C PHE A 172 9.45 6.55 4.21
N ASP A 173 8.21 6.14 4.44
CA ASP A 173 7.88 4.81 4.96
C ASP A 173 8.48 3.66 4.16
N ARG A 174 8.38 3.73 2.83
CA ARG A 174 8.99 2.72 1.95
C ARG A 174 10.50 2.84 1.92
N ALA A 175 11.03 4.06 1.88
CA ALA A 175 12.47 4.30 1.92
C ALA A 175 13.12 3.76 3.20
N LYS A 176 12.52 4.01 4.38
CA LYS A 176 12.95 3.48 5.68
C LYS A 176 13.02 1.96 5.66
N GLU A 177 11.96 1.32 5.16
CA GLU A 177 11.87 -0.13 5.08
C GLU A 177 12.95 -0.74 4.20
N TYR A 178 13.09 -0.25 2.96
CA TYR A 178 14.07 -0.78 2.01
C TYR A 178 15.51 -0.50 2.45
N ALA A 179 15.77 0.68 3.02
CA ALA A 179 17.07 1.00 3.59
C ALA A 179 17.42 0.05 4.75
N PHE A 180 16.47 -0.24 5.63
CA PHE A 180 16.71 -1.16 6.76
C PHE A 180 16.97 -2.59 6.29
N TYR A 181 16.23 -3.08 5.29
CA TYR A 181 16.50 -4.40 4.69
C TYR A 181 17.88 -4.46 4.04
N ALA A 182 18.27 -3.43 3.29
CA ALA A 182 19.60 -3.34 2.70
C ALA A 182 20.70 -3.28 3.77
N GLY A 183 20.48 -2.53 4.87
CA GLY A 183 21.40 -2.45 6.00
C GLY A 183 21.62 -3.80 6.67
N LEU A 184 20.53 -4.54 6.94
CA LEU A 184 20.61 -5.91 7.48
C LEU A 184 21.34 -6.87 6.53
N ALA A 185 21.03 -6.82 5.23
CA ALA A 185 21.67 -7.69 4.25
C ALA A 185 23.17 -7.40 4.09
N LEU A 186 23.54 -6.11 4.08
CA LEU A 186 24.94 -5.69 4.03
C LEU A 186 25.71 -6.10 5.29
N GLY A 187 25.11 -5.91 6.48
CA GLY A 187 25.71 -6.32 7.75
C GLY A 187 25.90 -7.83 7.87
N ALA A 188 24.94 -8.62 7.38
CA ALA A 188 25.05 -10.08 7.34
C ALA A 188 26.16 -10.54 6.39
N ALA A 189 26.22 -9.96 5.18
CA ALA A 189 27.20 -10.31 4.16
C ALA A 189 28.65 -10.07 4.63
N ARG A 190 28.89 -9.04 5.44
CA ARG A 190 30.21 -8.78 6.06
C ARG A 190 30.71 -9.91 6.96
N ASN A 191 29.80 -10.67 7.55
CA ASN A 191 30.11 -11.83 8.38
C ASN A 191 30.01 -13.16 7.61
N GLY A 192 29.94 -13.11 6.27
CA GLY A 192 29.82 -14.29 5.41
C GLY A 192 28.40 -14.89 5.32
N ASP A 193 27.38 -14.22 5.87
CA ASP A 193 25.98 -14.66 5.80
C ASP A 193 25.25 -13.90 4.68
N ASP A 194 25.25 -14.43 3.45
CA ASP A 194 24.51 -13.80 2.36
C ASP A 194 22.99 -14.02 2.50
N VAL A 195 22.28 -12.93 2.75
CA VAL A 195 20.82 -12.87 2.91
C VAL A 195 20.17 -11.89 1.91
N TRP A 196 20.88 -11.42 0.89
CA TRP A 196 20.32 -10.47 -0.08
C TRP A 196 19.11 -11.04 -0.83
N ALA A 197 19.12 -12.34 -1.14
CA ALA A 197 17.97 -13.02 -1.73
C ALA A 197 16.75 -13.02 -0.79
N LEU A 198 16.96 -13.16 0.53
CA LEU A 198 15.89 -13.08 1.53
C LEU A 198 15.38 -11.64 1.68
N ALA A 199 16.27 -10.65 1.69
CA ALA A 199 15.91 -9.24 1.75
C ALA A 199 15.07 -8.82 0.53
N LEU A 200 15.51 -9.21 -0.67
CA LEU A 200 14.77 -8.97 -1.90
C LEU A 200 13.45 -9.74 -1.91
N GLY A 201 13.44 -11.02 -1.53
CA GLY A 201 12.22 -11.82 -1.40
C GLY A 201 11.19 -11.21 -0.45
N ALA A 202 11.61 -10.69 0.70
CA ALA A 202 10.76 -9.98 1.63
C ALA A 202 10.16 -8.69 1.02
N MET A 203 10.97 -7.91 0.30
CA MET A 203 10.50 -6.72 -0.43
C MET A 203 9.49 -7.07 -1.52
N VAL A 204 9.74 -8.13 -2.31
CA VAL A 204 8.81 -8.62 -3.34
C VAL A 204 7.47 -8.98 -2.71
N LEU A 205 7.49 -9.81 -1.66
CA LEU A 205 6.30 -10.27 -0.98
C LEU A 205 5.48 -9.10 -0.39
N MET A 206 6.14 -8.18 0.30
CA MET A 206 5.49 -7.00 0.89
C MET A 206 4.87 -6.12 -0.20
N THR A 207 5.59 -5.87 -1.29
CA THR A 207 5.11 -5.02 -2.38
C THR A 207 3.93 -5.66 -3.12
N CYS A 208 4.00 -6.96 -3.42
CA CYS A 208 2.87 -7.69 -4.02
C CYS A 208 1.64 -7.64 -3.12
N ARG A 209 1.82 -7.82 -1.80
CA ARG A 209 0.73 -7.74 -0.84
C ARG A 209 0.08 -6.35 -0.80
N HIS A 210 0.87 -5.28 -0.72
CA HIS A 210 0.31 -3.92 -0.73
C HIS A 210 -0.43 -3.64 -2.05
N VAL A 211 0.08 -4.10 -3.20
CA VAL A 211 -0.62 -3.95 -4.48
C VAL A 211 -1.94 -4.74 -4.51
N VAL A 212 -2.01 -5.91 -3.86
CA VAL A 212 -3.29 -6.63 -3.62
C VAL A 212 -4.24 -5.78 -2.79
N ASP A 213 -3.76 -5.18 -1.69
CA ASP A 213 -4.53 -4.29 -0.83
C ASP A 213 -5.11 -3.10 -1.62
N PHE A 214 -4.26 -2.39 -2.37
CA PHE A 214 -4.65 -1.24 -3.17
C PHE A 214 -5.61 -1.60 -4.30
N SER A 215 -5.27 -2.62 -5.10
CA SER A 215 -6.07 -3.00 -6.27
C SER A 215 -7.46 -3.47 -5.85
N PHE A 216 -7.57 -4.22 -4.74
CA PHE A 216 -8.87 -4.62 -4.21
C PHE A 216 -9.68 -3.43 -3.72
N ASN A 217 -9.07 -2.51 -2.97
CA ASN A 217 -9.79 -1.36 -2.43
C ASN A 217 -10.27 -0.43 -3.56
N GLU A 218 -9.42 -0.12 -4.53
CA GLU A 218 -9.80 0.67 -5.72
C GLU A 218 -10.91 0.01 -6.55
N ALA A 219 -10.83 -1.32 -6.72
CA ALA A 219 -11.87 -2.08 -7.41
C ALA A 219 -13.23 -2.08 -6.70
N ASN A 220 -13.28 -1.64 -5.44
CA ASN A 220 -14.46 -1.59 -4.59
C ASN A 220 -14.78 -0.19 -4.03
N ALA A 221 -14.05 0.87 -4.41
CA ALA A 221 -14.19 2.21 -3.82
C ALA A 221 -15.60 2.81 -3.91
N GLU A 222 -16.38 2.43 -4.93
CA GLU A 222 -17.75 2.93 -5.17
C GLU A 222 -18.84 1.90 -4.76
N SER A 223 -18.54 0.93 -3.91
CA SER A 223 -19.55 -0.05 -3.47
C SER A 223 -20.49 0.53 -2.40
N THR A 224 -21.57 1.20 -2.82
CA THR A 224 -22.55 1.83 -1.90
C THR A 224 -23.71 0.93 -1.45
N GLY A 225 -23.78 -0.33 -1.87
CA GLY A 225 -24.96 -1.18 -1.68
C GLY A 225 -25.02 -2.12 -0.46
N ALA A 226 -25.99 -3.05 -0.49
CA ALA A 226 -26.30 -4.06 0.54
C ALA A 226 -25.13 -4.95 0.97
N ALA A 227 -24.16 -5.20 0.08
CA ALA A 227 -22.95 -5.98 0.41
C ALA A 227 -22.07 -5.29 1.46
N ALA A 228 -21.97 -3.95 1.42
CA ALA A 228 -21.28 -3.17 2.45
C ALA A 228 -22.00 -3.31 3.79
N LYS A 229 -23.35 -3.19 3.80
CA LYS A 229 -24.20 -3.35 5.00
C LYS A 229 -24.02 -4.74 5.63
N THR A 230 -23.98 -5.82 4.84
CA THR A 230 -23.73 -7.19 5.36
C THR A 230 -22.32 -7.37 5.91
N SER A 231 -21.29 -6.81 5.26
CA SER A 231 -19.91 -6.89 5.76
C SER A 231 -19.70 -6.12 7.07
N LEU A 232 -20.31 -4.93 7.20
CA LEU A 232 -20.34 -4.13 8.42
C LEU A 232 -21.07 -4.85 9.56
N ALA A 233 -22.21 -5.49 9.27
CA ALA A 233 -22.97 -6.27 10.26
C ALA A 233 -22.23 -7.53 10.73
N LEU A 234 -21.44 -8.16 9.86
CA LEU A 234 -20.58 -9.29 10.23
C LEU A 234 -19.39 -8.83 11.07
N SER A 235 -18.76 -7.72 10.69
CA SER A 235 -17.67 -7.12 11.47
C SER A 235 -18.16 -6.74 12.87
N SER A 236 -19.27 -6.02 12.99
CA SER A 236 -19.79 -5.56 14.28
C SER A 236 -20.15 -6.70 15.23
N ARG A 237 -20.63 -7.84 14.70
CA ARG A 237 -20.88 -9.06 15.50
C ARG A 237 -19.58 -9.71 15.99
N LEU A 238 -18.54 -9.69 15.18
CA LEU A 238 -17.22 -10.23 15.55
C LEU A 238 -16.47 -9.28 16.51
N ASP A 239 -16.67 -7.97 16.36
CA ASP A 239 -16.10 -6.94 17.23
C ASP A 239 -16.69 -6.96 18.65
N GLY A 240 -17.82 -7.66 18.85
CA GLY A 240 -18.42 -7.91 20.17
C GLY A 240 -17.56 -8.75 21.13
N VAL A 241 -16.50 -9.42 20.65
CA VAL A 241 -15.52 -10.14 21.48
C VAL A 241 -14.17 -9.42 21.40
N GLY A 242 -13.95 -8.45 22.29
CA GLY A 242 -12.90 -7.42 22.17
C GLY A 242 -11.47 -7.92 21.91
N TRP A 243 -11.06 -9.11 22.37
CA TRP A 243 -9.73 -9.65 22.10
C TRP A 243 -9.56 -10.16 20.65
N THR A 244 -10.65 -10.61 20.01
CA THR A 244 -10.60 -11.17 18.65
C THR A 244 -10.34 -10.11 17.60
N VAL A 245 -10.69 -8.85 17.88
CA VAL A 245 -10.38 -7.69 17.04
C VAL A 245 -8.87 -7.51 16.94
N TRP A 246 -8.18 -7.53 18.08
CA TRP A 246 -6.73 -7.35 18.13
C TRP A 246 -5.98 -8.54 17.53
N ALA A 247 -6.43 -9.76 17.79
CA ALA A 247 -5.85 -10.95 17.16
C ALA A 247 -5.96 -10.88 15.62
N ARG A 248 -7.11 -10.47 15.08
CA ARG A 248 -7.30 -10.29 13.64
C ARG A 248 -6.47 -9.14 13.07
N ARG A 249 -6.32 -8.03 13.79
CA ARG A 249 -5.45 -6.93 13.36
C ARG A 249 -3.98 -7.40 13.33
N MET A 250 -3.54 -8.12 14.35
CA MET A 250 -2.16 -8.62 14.45
C MET A 250 -1.84 -9.70 13.43
N ILE A 251 -2.80 -10.55 13.03
CA ILE A 251 -2.56 -11.66 12.09
C ILE A 251 -2.12 -11.17 10.70
N ILE A 252 -2.50 -9.95 10.37
CA ILE A 252 -2.14 -9.27 9.14
C ILE A 252 -0.72 -8.68 9.26
N LEU A 253 -0.07 -8.74 10.42
CA LEU A 253 1.23 -8.14 10.69
C LEU A 253 1.31 -6.68 10.19
N PRO A 254 0.53 -5.75 10.78
CA PRO A 254 0.52 -4.35 10.41
C PRO A 254 1.89 -3.68 10.61
N ILE A 255 2.01 -2.44 10.13
CA ILE A 255 3.26 -1.68 10.15
C ILE A 255 3.91 -1.68 11.56
N GLY A 256 3.14 -1.39 12.62
CA GLY A 256 3.68 -1.33 13.98
C GLY A 256 4.20 -2.66 14.50
N GLU A 257 3.42 -3.74 14.35
CA GLU A 257 3.81 -5.10 14.76
C GLU A 257 5.03 -5.58 13.98
N ARG A 258 5.08 -5.28 12.68
CA ARG A 258 6.21 -5.61 11.81
C ARG A 258 7.48 -4.89 12.25
N TRP A 259 7.42 -3.58 12.49
CA TRP A 259 8.57 -2.81 12.97
C TRP A 259 9.03 -3.28 14.35
N ALA A 260 8.11 -3.58 15.27
CA ALA A 260 8.44 -4.14 16.57
C ALA A 260 9.15 -5.49 16.46
N MET A 261 8.61 -6.39 15.64
CA MET A 261 9.21 -7.70 15.37
C MET A 261 10.62 -7.54 14.75
N ILE A 262 10.77 -6.72 13.72
CA ILE A 262 12.06 -6.47 13.07
C ILE A 262 13.06 -5.89 14.08
N ALA A 263 12.68 -4.88 14.85
CA ALA A 263 13.55 -4.23 15.82
C ALA A 263 14.05 -5.19 16.89
N VAL A 264 13.14 -5.96 17.50
CA VAL A 264 13.47 -6.92 18.56
C VAL A 264 14.33 -8.05 18.00
N LEU A 265 13.92 -8.67 16.89
CA LEU A 265 14.67 -9.77 16.29
C LEU A 265 16.04 -9.31 15.79
N THR A 266 16.17 -8.10 15.24
CA THR A 266 17.46 -7.54 14.84
C THR A 266 18.40 -7.47 16.04
N ALA A 267 17.94 -6.91 17.16
CA ALA A 267 18.76 -6.77 18.36
C ALA A 267 19.21 -8.12 18.94
N VAL A 268 18.30 -9.11 19.02
CA VAL A 268 18.53 -10.34 19.78
C VAL A 268 18.91 -11.57 18.95
N THR A 269 18.74 -11.53 17.62
CA THR A 269 18.97 -12.70 16.74
C THR A 269 19.94 -12.42 15.58
N SER A 270 19.67 -12.89 14.37
CA SER A 270 20.46 -12.65 13.16
C SER A 270 19.59 -12.10 12.02
N PRO A 271 20.16 -11.36 11.05
CA PRO A 271 19.43 -10.88 9.88
C PRO A 271 18.67 -11.98 9.13
N ARG A 272 19.25 -13.19 9.01
CA ARG A 272 18.60 -14.35 8.42
C ARG A 272 17.29 -14.73 9.13
N ILE A 273 17.29 -14.75 10.46
CA ILE A 273 16.08 -15.04 11.27
C ILE A 273 15.06 -13.92 11.09
N VAL A 274 15.49 -12.65 11.10
CA VAL A 274 14.62 -11.49 10.84
C VAL A 274 13.89 -11.66 9.51
N PHE A 275 14.60 -11.96 8.42
CA PHE A 275 13.98 -12.11 7.11
C PHE A 275 13.08 -13.34 7.01
N TRP A 276 13.44 -14.48 7.59
CA TRP A 276 12.55 -15.65 7.59
C TRP A 276 11.27 -15.40 8.39
N ALA A 277 11.36 -14.76 9.55
CA ALA A 277 10.20 -14.38 10.35
C ALA A 277 9.30 -13.39 9.58
N LEU A 278 9.91 -12.41 8.91
CA LEU A 278 9.22 -11.46 8.07
C LEU A 278 8.52 -12.13 6.88
N ILE A 279 9.22 -12.96 6.11
CA ILE A 279 8.66 -13.69 4.97
C ILE A 279 7.50 -14.59 5.44
N ALA A 280 7.69 -15.36 6.50
CA ALA A 280 6.66 -16.26 7.02
C ALA A 280 5.41 -15.50 7.50
N GLY A 281 5.59 -14.47 8.32
CA GLY A 281 4.49 -13.65 8.83
C GLY A 281 3.75 -12.89 7.72
N CYS A 282 4.49 -12.30 6.79
CA CYS A 282 3.90 -11.57 5.66
C CYS A 282 3.21 -12.50 4.67
N ALA A 283 3.75 -13.69 4.42
CA ALA A 283 3.14 -14.69 3.54
C ALA A 283 1.84 -15.19 4.14
N PHE A 284 1.84 -15.49 5.44
CA PHE A 284 0.63 -15.84 6.17
C PHE A 284 -0.43 -14.73 6.05
N GLY A 285 -0.06 -13.49 6.37
CA GLY A 285 -0.97 -12.34 6.28
C GLY A 285 -1.49 -12.12 4.86
N ALA A 286 -0.64 -12.23 3.83
CA ALA A 286 -1.02 -12.10 2.43
C ALA A 286 -2.01 -13.19 1.99
N CYS A 287 -1.77 -14.44 2.37
CA CYS A 287 -2.69 -15.55 2.09
C CYS A 287 -4.04 -15.32 2.78
N TYR A 288 -4.04 -14.93 4.06
CA TYR A 288 -5.24 -14.67 4.84
C TYR A 288 -6.10 -13.56 4.21
N THR A 289 -5.51 -12.39 3.91
CA THR A 289 -6.26 -11.26 3.35
C THR A 289 -6.70 -11.52 1.92
N THR A 290 -5.84 -12.11 1.09
CA THR A 290 -6.15 -12.42 -0.31
C THR A 290 -7.27 -13.45 -0.42
N ALA A 291 -7.25 -14.52 0.40
CA ALA A 291 -8.31 -15.52 0.41
C ALA A 291 -9.67 -14.91 0.79
N GLY A 292 -9.70 -14.09 1.85
CA GLY A 292 -10.91 -13.38 2.26
C GLY A 292 -11.43 -12.41 1.18
N ARG A 293 -10.54 -11.75 0.45
CA ARG A 293 -10.90 -10.86 -0.66
C ARG A 293 -11.39 -11.61 -1.89
N VAL A 294 -10.77 -12.72 -2.26
CA VAL A 294 -11.24 -13.58 -3.35
C VAL A 294 -12.65 -14.08 -3.04
N LEU A 295 -12.90 -14.56 -1.82
CA LEU A 295 -14.23 -15.00 -1.40
C LEU A 295 -15.28 -13.87 -1.47
N ARG A 296 -14.96 -12.68 -0.95
CA ARG A 296 -15.83 -11.49 -1.06
C ARG A 296 -16.07 -11.09 -2.51
N SER A 297 -15.07 -11.24 -3.37
CA SER A 297 -15.16 -10.84 -4.77
C SER A 297 -15.99 -11.81 -5.61
N LEU A 298 -15.95 -13.11 -5.30
CA LEU A 298 -16.73 -14.14 -5.98
C LEU A 298 -18.20 -14.17 -5.56
N THR A 299 -18.50 -13.74 -4.33
CA THR A 299 -19.89 -13.68 -3.82
C THR A 299 -20.62 -12.39 -4.22
N ARG A 300 -19.93 -11.43 -4.86
CA ARG A 300 -20.48 -10.14 -5.28
C ARG A 300 -21.36 -10.29 -6.54
N LYS A 301 -22.53 -9.65 -6.53
CA LYS A 301 -23.48 -9.62 -7.67
C LYS A 301 -23.45 -8.34 -8.52
N GLY A 302 -22.75 -7.28 -8.07
CA GLY A 302 -22.70 -5.98 -8.77
C GLY A 302 -21.54 -5.83 -9.76
N LYS A 303 -21.78 -5.15 -10.88
CA LYS A 303 -20.73 -4.81 -11.87
C LYS A 303 -19.79 -3.72 -11.34
N ARG A 304 -18.52 -3.74 -11.76
CA ARG A 304 -17.54 -2.68 -11.48
C ARG A 304 -17.71 -1.50 -12.41
N THR A 305 -17.41 -0.29 -11.91
CA THR A 305 -17.51 0.95 -12.67
C THR A 305 -16.33 1.13 -13.63
N ASP A 306 -16.49 2.01 -14.62
CA ASP A 306 -15.42 2.37 -15.56
C ASP A 306 -14.26 3.11 -14.88
N ARG A 307 -14.53 3.81 -13.77
CA ARG A 307 -13.49 4.43 -12.96
C ARG A 307 -12.61 3.35 -12.31
N ALA A 308 -13.22 2.37 -11.66
CA ALA A 308 -12.50 1.25 -11.03
C ALA A 308 -11.67 0.46 -12.06
N ALA A 309 -12.24 0.17 -13.22
CA ALA A 309 -11.53 -0.54 -14.29
C ALA A 309 -10.31 0.26 -14.83
N ARG A 310 -10.44 1.59 -14.96
CA ARG A 310 -9.32 2.47 -15.34
C ARG A 310 -8.23 2.53 -14.27
N ALA A 311 -8.60 2.68 -13.00
CA ALA A 311 -7.64 2.65 -11.91
C ALA A 311 -6.86 1.32 -11.87
N LEU A 312 -7.53 0.19 -12.09
CA LEU A 312 -6.86 -1.11 -12.21
C LEU A 312 -5.90 -1.17 -13.40
N PHE A 313 -6.30 -0.63 -14.56
CA PHE A 313 -5.43 -0.56 -15.74
C PHE A 313 -4.20 0.32 -15.47
N ASP A 314 -4.37 1.48 -14.83
CA ASP A 314 -3.26 2.36 -14.50
C ASP A 314 -2.27 1.71 -13.53
N LEU A 315 -2.75 0.87 -12.61
CA LEU A 315 -1.90 0.09 -11.69
C LEU A 315 -1.09 -1.02 -12.39
N THR A 316 -1.46 -1.47 -13.59
CA THR A 316 -0.72 -2.54 -14.30
C THR A 316 0.63 -2.10 -14.82
N ASP A 317 0.92 -0.79 -14.92
CA ASP A 317 2.16 -0.25 -15.51
C ASP A 317 2.48 -0.81 -16.91
N SER A 318 1.46 -1.08 -17.74
CA SER A 318 1.65 -1.73 -19.03
C SER A 318 2.24 -0.80 -20.08
N GLY A 319 3.41 -1.17 -20.59
CA GLY A 319 4.22 -0.41 -21.53
C GLY A 319 3.84 -0.61 -23.00
N PRO A 320 4.71 -0.17 -23.93
CA PRO A 320 4.42 -0.16 -25.35
C PRO A 320 4.31 -1.56 -25.97
N LEU A 321 5.00 -2.57 -25.42
CA LEU A 321 4.97 -3.91 -25.99
C LEU A 321 3.65 -4.62 -25.66
N ALA A 322 3.17 -4.48 -24.42
CA ALA A 322 1.85 -4.98 -24.04
C ALA A 322 0.75 -4.25 -24.82
N GLN A 323 0.87 -2.92 -25.01
CA GLN A 323 -0.09 -2.15 -25.81
C GLN A 323 -0.09 -2.56 -27.29
N LEU A 324 1.07 -2.89 -27.86
CA LEU A 324 1.16 -3.40 -29.23
C LEU A 324 0.50 -4.77 -29.34
N ALA A 325 0.81 -5.70 -28.42
CA ALA A 325 0.17 -7.01 -28.38
C ALA A 325 -1.35 -6.91 -28.20
N ALA A 326 -1.81 -6.00 -27.34
CA ALA A 326 -3.23 -5.71 -27.16
C ALA A 326 -3.88 -5.30 -28.49
N ARG A 327 -3.26 -4.40 -29.27
CA ARG A 327 -3.78 -3.96 -30.58
C ARG A 327 -3.80 -5.07 -31.63
N LEU A 328 -2.76 -5.90 -31.67
CA LEU A 328 -2.62 -6.95 -32.70
C LEU A 328 -3.56 -8.14 -32.45
N PHE A 329 -3.80 -8.48 -31.19
CA PHE A 329 -4.54 -9.69 -30.81
C PHE A 329 -5.88 -9.39 -30.12
N HIS A 330 -6.34 -8.13 -30.14
CA HIS A 330 -7.65 -7.77 -29.58
C HIS A 330 -8.75 -8.59 -30.25
N ARG A 331 -9.50 -9.35 -29.44
CA ARG A 331 -10.74 -9.97 -29.86
C ARG A 331 -11.89 -9.30 -29.11
N PRO A 332 -12.89 -8.75 -29.82
CA PRO A 332 -14.09 -8.23 -29.16
C PRO A 332 -14.80 -9.39 -28.47
N GLY A 333 -14.99 -9.28 -27.17
CA GLY A 333 -15.68 -10.28 -26.37
C GLY A 333 -16.25 -9.66 -25.10
N ASP A 334 -17.44 -10.11 -24.71
CA ASP A 334 -18.15 -9.59 -23.52
C ASP A 334 -17.63 -10.16 -22.19
N ARG A 335 -16.76 -11.18 -22.23
CA ARG A 335 -16.23 -11.84 -21.04
C ARG A 335 -14.87 -11.29 -20.68
N SER A 336 -14.73 -10.73 -19.47
CA SER A 336 -13.41 -10.38 -18.96
C SER A 336 -12.60 -11.65 -18.64
N LEU A 337 -11.59 -11.89 -19.46
CA LEU A 337 -10.57 -12.93 -19.27
C LEU A 337 -9.23 -12.34 -18.82
N GLY A 338 -9.22 -11.07 -18.38
CA GLY A 338 -8.00 -10.34 -18.01
C GLY A 338 -7.16 -11.08 -16.98
N VAL A 339 -7.77 -11.48 -15.87
CA VAL A 339 -7.09 -12.26 -14.82
C VAL A 339 -6.55 -13.61 -15.30
N VAL A 340 -7.23 -14.28 -16.24
CA VAL A 340 -6.80 -15.59 -16.76
C VAL A 340 -5.54 -15.43 -17.60
N PHE A 341 -5.53 -14.46 -18.52
CA PHE A 341 -4.34 -14.17 -19.32
C PHE A 341 -3.17 -13.71 -18.44
N ALA A 342 -3.42 -12.86 -17.44
CA ALA A 342 -2.39 -12.44 -16.49
C ALA A 342 -1.82 -13.62 -15.68
N ALA A 343 -2.66 -14.56 -15.25
CA ALA A 343 -2.25 -15.76 -14.54
C ALA A 343 -1.42 -16.71 -15.41
N ILE A 344 -1.81 -16.91 -16.68
CA ILE A 344 -1.03 -17.69 -17.65
C ILE A 344 0.33 -17.03 -17.90
N ALA A 345 0.34 -15.71 -18.13
CA ALA A 345 1.56 -14.94 -18.37
C ALA A 345 2.55 -15.11 -17.20
N THR A 346 2.06 -14.88 -15.99
CA THR A 346 2.84 -14.96 -14.74
C THR A 346 3.35 -16.38 -14.52
N THR A 347 2.46 -17.37 -14.57
CA THR A 347 2.82 -18.77 -14.31
C THR A 347 3.80 -19.30 -15.34
N GLY A 348 3.60 -19.01 -16.63
CA GLY A 348 4.51 -19.44 -17.70
C GLY A 348 5.91 -18.85 -17.56
N LEU A 349 6.02 -17.55 -17.25
CA LEU A 349 7.31 -16.92 -17.04
C LEU A 349 8.01 -17.42 -15.78
N LEU A 350 7.30 -17.50 -14.65
CA LEU A 350 7.90 -17.97 -13.39
C LEU A 350 8.30 -19.43 -13.48
N PHE A 351 7.48 -20.28 -14.11
CA PHE A 351 7.86 -21.64 -14.44
C PHE A 351 9.18 -21.64 -15.21
N ALA A 352 9.30 -20.82 -16.25
CA ALA A 352 10.49 -20.82 -17.07
C ALA A 352 11.77 -20.41 -16.34
N VAL A 353 11.70 -19.34 -15.55
CA VAL A 353 12.86 -18.83 -14.80
C VAL A 353 13.25 -19.78 -13.66
N LEU A 354 12.30 -20.57 -13.13
CA LEU A 354 12.55 -21.58 -12.10
C LEU A 354 13.04 -22.93 -12.64
N THR A 355 12.80 -23.26 -13.91
CA THR A 355 13.17 -24.57 -14.47
C THR A 355 14.42 -24.53 -15.34
N TRP A 356 14.54 -23.55 -16.22
CA TRP A 356 15.69 -23.44 -17.13
C TRP A 356 16.90 -22.78 -16.45
N PRO A 357 18.12 -23.13 -16.88
CA PRO A 357 19.34 -22.55 -16.32
C PRO A 357 19.47 -21.06 -16.67
N PHE A 358 20.25 -20.34 -15.86
CA PHE A 358 20.56 -18.94 -16.12
C PHE A 358 21.19 -18.77 -17.51
N GLY A 359 20.69 -17.77 -18.26
CA GLY A 359 21.16 -17.47 -19.61
C GLY A 359 20.47 -18.24 -20.74
N ASP A 360 19.57 -19.18 -20.44
CA ASP A 360 18.88 -19.97 -21.46
C ASP A 360 17.94 -19.11 -22.34
N ARG A 361 17.99 -19.32 -23.66
CA ARG A 361 17.13 -18.64 -24.64
C ARG A 361 15.65 -18.96 -24.42
N GLN A 362 15.31 -20.10 -23.83
CA GLN A 362 13.93 -20.46 -23.49
C GLN A 362 13.30 -19.47 -22.49
N ILE A 363 14.09 -18.88 -21.60
CA ILE A 363 13.61 -17.85 -20.66
C ILE A 363 13.21 -16.59 -21.44
N VAL A 364 13.98 -16.20 -22.46
CA VAL A 364 13.65 -15.05 -23.33
C VAL A 364 12.36 -15.32 -24.11
N ILE A 365 12.18 -16.53 -24.65
CA ILE A 365 10.94 -16.92 -25.33
C ILE A 365 9.75 -16.84 -24.38
N ALA A 366 9.90 -17.31 -23.13
CA ALA A 366 8.86 -17.18 -22.11
C ALA A 366 8.55 -15.71 -21.77
N ALA A 367 9.54 -14.82 -21.75
CA ALA A 367 9.35 -13.39 -21.53
C ALA A 367 8.63 -12.68 -22.70
N VAL A 368 8.88 -13.12 -23.94
CA VAL A 368 8.09 -12.70 -25.11
C VAL A 368 6.64 -13.20 -24.97
N GLY A 369 6.44 -14.45 -24.56
CA GLY A 369 5.13 -14.99 -24.24
C GLY A 369 4.40 -14.18 -23.17
N TYR A 370 5.09 -13.85 -22.08
CA TYR A 370 4.58 -12.97 -21.02
C TYR A 370 4.10 -11.63 -21.56
N THR A 371 4.89 -11.00 -22.42
CA THR A 371 4.54 -9.72 -23.07
C THR A 371 3.23 -9.81 -23.87
N ILE A 372 3.06 -10.90 -24.63
CA ILE A 372 1.85 -11.13 -25.43
C ILE A 372 0.63 -11.35 -24.53
N PHE A 373 0.73 -12.25 -23.55
CA PHE A 373 -0.38 -12.55 -22.64
C PHE A 373 -0.72 -11.39 -21.70
N ALA A 374 0.27 -10.59 -21.29
CA ALA A 374 0.04 -9.33 -20.58
C ALA A 374 -0.77 -8.34 -21.44
N GLY A 375 -0.40 -8.20 -22.73
CA GLY A 375 -1.16 -7.39 -23.69
C GLY A 375 -2.61 -7.87 -23.85
N LEU A 376 -2.82 -9.19 -23.97
CA LEU A 376 -4.15 -9.79 -24.03
C LEU A 376 -4.97 -9.53 -22.76
N ALA A 377 -4.33 -9.54 -21.59
CA ALA A 377 -4.99 -9.28 -20.32
C ALA A 377 -5.53 -7.85 -20.23
N VAL A 378 -4.73 -6.86 -20.65
CA VAL A 378 -5.10 -5.44 -20.59
C VAL A 378 -5.87 -4.93 -21.81
N ALA A 379 -5.98 -5.74 -22.87
CA ALA A 379 -6.85 -5.48 -24.01
C ALA A 379 -8.35 -5.58 -23.66
N GLN A 380 -8.67 -6.16 -22.50
CA GLN A 380 -10.03 -6.36 -22.01
C GLN A 380 -10.35 -5.33 -20.90
N PRO A 381 -11.60 -4.85 -20.80
CA PRO A 381 -12.00 -4.01 -19.68
C PRO A 381 -11.94 -4.82 -18.38
N LEU A 382 -11.12 -4.37 -17.42
CA LEU A 382 -10.86 -5.02 -16.12
C LEU A 382 -12.05 -4.92 -15.14
N LYS A 383 -13.21 -5.44 -15.56
CA LYS A 383 -14.50 -5.38 -14.84
C LYS A 383 -14.91 -6.71 -14.21
N GLY A 384 -14.26 -7.81 -14.56
CA GLY A 384 -14.51 -9.16 -14.05
C GLY A 384 -14.19 -9.27 -12.57
N ALA A 385 -14.85 -10.21 -11.87
CA ALA A 385 -14.79 -10.32 -10.42
C ALA A 385 -13.35 -10.35 -9.87
N LEU A 386 -12.44 -11.09 -10.50
CA LEU A 386 -11.06 -11.24 -10.01
C LEU A 386 -10.03 -10.35 -10.72
N ASP A 387 -10.45 -9.41 -11.58
CA ASP A 387 -9.50 -8.60 -12.36
C ASP A 387 -8.63 -7.65 -11.52
N TRP A 388 -9.00 -7.40 -10.27
CA TRP A 388 -8.13 -6.70 -9.31
C TRP A 388 -6.84 -7.46 -8.99
N LEU A 389 -6.75 -8.74 -9.34
CA LEU A 389 -5.51 -9.54 -9.25
C LEU A 389 -4.55 -9.31 -10.42
N VAL A 390 -4.96 -8.64 -11.50
CA VAL A 390 -4.11 -8.41 -12.67
C VAL A 390 -2.84 -7.60 -12.31
N PRO A 391 -2.92 -6.42 -11.65
CA PRO A 391 -1.71 -5.69 -11.26
C PRO A 391 -0.79 -6.50 -10.31
N PRO A 392 -1.29 -7.14 -9.22
CA PRO A 392 -0.47 -8.00 -8.37
C PRO A 392 0.24 -9.15 -9.11
N LEU A 393 -0.43 -9.80 -10.07
CA LEU A 393 0.16 -10.88 -10.86
C LEU A 393 1.35 -10.38 -11.68
N PHE A 394 1.22 -9.22 -12.32
CA PHE A 394 2.32 -8.62 -13.07
C PHE A 394 3.49 -8.18 -12.17
N ARG A 395 3.22 -7.68 -10.96
CA ARG A 395 4.28 -7.40 -9.97
C ARG A 395 4.99 -8.68 -9.54
N ALA A 396 4.24 -9.74 -9.25
CA ALA A 396 4.81 -11.03 -8.88
C ALA A 396 5.67 -11.61 -10.01
N ALA A 397 5.23 -11.50 -11.27
CA ALA A 397 5.99 -11.90 -12.44
C ALA A 397 7.31 -11.13 -12.55
N GLU A 398 7.24 -9.79 -12.64
CA GLU A 398 8.39 -8.92 -12.85
C GLU A 398 9.44 -9.07 -11.73
N TYR A 399 9.03 -8.90 -10.48
CA TYR A 399 9.97 -8.86 -9.36
C TYR A 399 10.59 -10.22 -9.05
N THR A 400 9.81 -11.29 -9.16
CA THR A 400 10.33 -12.64 -8.93
C THR A 400 11.27 -13.06 -10.05
N THR A 401 11.00 -12.68 -11.30
CA THR A 401 11.94 -12.90 -12.42
C THR A 401 13.27 -12.19 -12.16
N VAL A 402 13.26 -10.92 -11.74
CA VAL A 402 14.50 -10.18 -11.40
C VAL A 402 15.24 -10.86 -10.24
N LEU A 403 14.53 -11.23 -9.17
CA LEU A 403 15.09 -11.94 -8.01
C LEU A 403 15.76 -13.27 -8.42
N VAL A 404 15.04 -14.13 -9.15
CA VAL A 404 15.53 -15.48 -9.47
C VAL A 404 16.68 -15.41 -10.48
N LEU A 405 16.63 -14.52 -11.47
CA LEU A 405 17.76 -14.35 -12.40
C LEU A 405 19.01 -13.83 -11.69
N ALA A 406 18.88 -12.86 -10.79
CA ALA A 406 20.00 -12.39 -9.98
C ALA A 406 20.55 -13.50 -9.08
N ALA A 407 19.68 -14.24 -8.39
CA ALA A 407 20.07 -15.34 -7.53
C ALA A 407 20.76 -16.50 -8.29
N ARG A 408 20.34 -16.79 -9.52
CA ARG A 408 20.91 -17.87 -10.36
C ARG A 408 22.12 -17.44 -11.20
N SER A 409 22.42 -16.15 -11.26
CA SER A 409 23.56 -15.67 -12.04
C SER A 409 24.90 -16.02 -11.40
N ASP A 410 24.91 -16.26 -10.08
CA ASP A 410 26.11 -16.36 -9.22
C ASP A 410 27.09 -15.18 -9.39
N ALA A 411 26.67 -14.11 -10.05
CA ALA A 411 27.51 -12.95 -10.32
C ALA A 411 27.64 -12.08 -9.05
N PRO A 412 28.87 -11.71 -8.64
CA PRO A 412 29.10 -10.82 -7.51
C PRO A 412 28.25 -9.55 -7.61
N GLY A 413 27.51 -9.24 -6.55
CA GLY A 413 26.70 -8.03 -6.46
C GLY A 413 25.39 -8.04 -7.26
N ALA A 414 25.04 -9.12 -7.97
CA ALA A 414 23.81 -9.17 -8.76
C ALA A 414 22.55 -9.02 -7.90
N LEU A 415 22.51 -9.66 -6.73
CA LEU A 415 21.38 -9.54 -5.79
C LEU A 415 21.21 -8.12 -5.22
N PRO A 416 22.25 -7.43 -4.74
CA PRO A 416 22.17 -5.99 -4.42
C PRO A 416 21.71 -5.12 -5.60
N ALA A 417 22.19 -5.38 -6.82
CA ALA A 417 21.78 -4.62 -8.00
C ALA A 417 20.30 -4.84 -8.34
N ALA A 418 19.84 -6.09 -8.27
CA ALA A 418 18.45 -6.48 -8.40
C ALA A 418 17.57 -5.86 -7.31
N PHE A 419 18.06 -5.78 -6.06
CA PHE A 419 17.39 -5.10 -4.97
C PHE A 419 17.19 -3.62 -5.30
N GLY A 420 18.22 -2.93 -5.79
CA GLY A 420 18.11 -1.54 -6.23
C GLY A 420 17.09 -1.35 -7.36
N LEU A 421 17.10 -2.25 -8.36
CA LEU A 421 16.14 -2.21 -9.47
C LEU A 421 14.70 -2.38 -8.98
N VAL A 422 14.43 -3.44 -8.21
CA VAL A 422 13.07 -3.70 -7.69
C VAL A 422 12.63 -2.60 -6.74
N ALA A 423 13.50 -2.02 -5.93
CA ALA A 423 13.16 -0.89 -5.07
C ALA A 423 12.73 0.34 -5.88
N ALA A 424 13.46 0.67 -6.96
CA ALA A 424 13.12 1.79 -7.85
C ALA A 424 11.77 1.57 -8.57
N VAL A 425 11.55 0.36 -9.08
CA VAL A 425 10.29 0.00 -9.75
C VAL A 425 9.13 -0.08 -8.75
N ALA A 426 9.35 -0.62 -7.55
CA ALA A 426 8.35 -0.63 -6.49
C ALA A 426 7.94 0.80 -6.11
N TYR A 427 8.91 1.71 -5.97
CA TYR A 427 8.63 3.12 -5.71
C TYR A 427 7.73 3.74 -6.79
N HIS A 428 8.02 3.54 -8.08
CA HIS A 428 7.15 3.97 -9.19
C HIS A 428 5.70 3.49 -9.03
N HIS A 429 5.53 2.23 -8.63
CA HIS A 429 4.20 1.66 -8.43
C HIS A 429 3.50 2.21 -7.18
N TYR A 430 4.22 2.50 -6.09
CA TYR A 430 3.63 3.21 -4.95
C TYR A 430 3.23 4.64 -5.32
N ASP A 431 4.09 5.37 -6.04
CA ASP A 431 3.78 6.72 -6.51
C ASP A 431 2.48 6.73 -7.32
N THR A 432 2.31 5.74 -8.21
CA THR A 432 1.07 5.54 -8.98
C THR A 432 -0.15 5.34 -8.06
N VAL A 433 -0.04 4.48 -7.04
CA VAL A 433 -1.12 4.25 -6.05
C VAL A 433 -1.51 5.55 -5.35
N TYR A 434 -0.54 6.31 -4.86
CA TYR A 434 -0.82 7.52 -4.08
C TYR A 434 -1.44 8.64 -4.93
N ARG A 435 -1.08 8.74 -6.21
CA ARG A 435 -1.73 9.68 -7.13
C ARG A 435 -3.17 9.30 -7.46
N ILE A 436 -3.44 8.00 -7.64
CA ILE A 436 -4.81 7.49 -7.88
C ILE A 436 -5.68 7.77 -6.64
N ARG A 437 -5.20 7.41 -5.44
CA ARG A 437 -5.88 7.71 -4.17
C ARG A 437 -6.08 9.20 -3.94
N GLY A 438 -5.09 10.02 -4.30
CA GLY A 438 -5.15 11.48 -4.27
C GLY A 438 -6.15 12.11 -5.24
N GLY A 439 -6.78 11.31 -6.12
CA GLY A 439 -7.68 11.80 -7.15
C GLY A 439 -6.99 12.55 -8.28
N THR A 440 -5.66 12.49 -8.37
CA THR A 440 -4.87 13.20 -9.39
C THR A 440 -4.63 12.39 -10.66
N GLY A 441 -5.03 11.12 -10.67
CA GLY A 441 -4.86 10.20 -11.80
C GLY A 441 -3.53 9.46 -11.78
N ALA A 442 -3.19 8.79 -12.89
CA ALA A 442 -1.95 8.02 -13.04
C ALA A 442 -0.75 8.90 -13.46
N PRO A 443 0.50 8.41 -13.29
CA PRO A 443 1.66 9.06 -13.86
C PRO A 443 1.54 9.23 -15.40
N PRO A 444 2.25 10.20 -15.99
CA PRO A 444 2.13 10.49 -17.40
C PRO A 444 2.61 9.30 -18.25
N ALA A 445 1.89 9.01 -19.35
CA ALA A 445 2.18 7.83 -20.18
C ALA A 445 3.60 7.78 -20.76
N TRP A 446 4.30 8.92 -20.90
CA TRP A 446 5.70 8.93 -21.33
C TRP A 446 6.62 8.26 -20.30
N LEU A 447 6.32 8.37 -19.00
CA LEU A 447 7.12 7.78 -17.93
C LEU A 447 7.13 6.26 -18.03
N VAL A 448 5.96 5.66 -18.21
CA VAL A 448 5.80 4.21 -18.43
C VAL A 448 6.52 3.77 -19.71
N ARG A 449 6.43 4.55 -20.80
CA ARG A 449 7.13 4.22 -22.06
C ARG A 449 8.65 4.27 -21.92
N VAL A 450 9.19 5.29 -21.27
CA VAL A 450 10.65 5.44 -21.08
C VAL A 450 11.20 4.38 -20.14
N THR A 451 10.46 4.05 -19.07
CA THR A 451 10.84 2.98 -18.15
C THR A 451 10.52 1.58 -18.69
N GLY A 452 9.88 1.47 -19.86
CA GLY A 452 9.60 0.21 -20.56
C GLY A 452 8.34 -0.54 -20.11
N GLY A 453 7.62 -0.07 -19.08
CA GLY A 453 6.54 -0.81 -18.44
C GLY A 453 6.99 -2.14 -17.82
N HIS A 454 6.09 -2.82 -17.13
CA HIS A 454 6.41 -4.09 -16.46
C HIS A 454 6.90 -5.15 -17.45
N GLU A 455 6.35 -5.20 -18.66
CA GLU A 455 6.70 -6.20 -19.66
C GLU A 455 8.02 -5.91 -20.36
N GLY A 456 8.30 -4.64 -20.70
CA GLY A 456 9.55 -4.25 -21.34
C GLY A 456 10.75 -4.41 -20.42
N ARG A 457 10.62 -4.03 -19.13
CA ARG A 457 11.68 -4.25 -18.13
C ARG A 457 11.95 -5.73 -17.90
N THR A 458 10.90 -6.52 -17.75
CA THR A 458 11.02 -7.98 -17.58
C THR A 458 11.73 -8.61 -18.79
N LEU A 459 11.31 -8.28 -20.02
CA LEU A 459 11.94 -8.77 -21.23
C LEU A 459 13.41 -8.32 -21.31
N LEU A 460 13.69 -7.03 -21.06
CA LEU A 460 15.05 -6.50 -21.08
C LEU A 460 15.97 -7.25 -20.11
N VAL A 461 15.55 -7.46 -18.86
CA VAL A 461 16.35 -8.20 -17.87
C VAL A 461 16.60 -9.64 -18.31
N THR A 462 15.60 -10.33 -18.87
CA THR A 462 15.77 -11.71 -19.37
C THR A 462 16.72 -11.79 -20.58
N VAL A 463 16.65 -10.80 -21.48
CA VAL A 463 17.56 -10.70 -22.62
C VAL A 463 18.99 -10.40 -22.15
N LEU A 464 19.17 -9.46 -21.22
CA LEU A 464 20.47 -9.15 -20.63
C LEU A 464 21.07 -10.37 -19.93
N ALA A 465 20.26 -11.13 -19.17
CA ALA A 465 20.69 -12.38 -18.55
C ALA A 465 21.18 -13.40 -19.60
N ALA A 466 20.48 -13.54 -20.73
CA ALA A 466 20.87 -14.44 -21.82
C ALA A 466 22.13 -14.00 -22.57
N LEU A 467 22.29 -12.69 -22.84
CA LEU A 467 23.42 -12.17 -23.62
C LEU A 467 24.70 -12.03 -22.82
N LEU A 468 24.58 -11.74 -21.53
CA LEU A 468 25.69 -11.50 -20.61
C LEU A 468 26.04 -12.74 -19.79
N ALA A 469 25.35 -13.87 -20.03
CA ALA A 469 25.71 -15.16 -19.46
C ALA A 469 27.17 -15.50 -19.77
N GLY A 470 27.95 -15.74 -18.71
CA GLY A 470 29.38 -16.08 -18.82
C GLY A 470 30.31 -14.89 -19.07
N ARG A 471 29.84 -13.64 -18.97
CA ARG A 471 30.67 -12.42 -19.12
C ARG A 471 31.08 -11.78 -17.78
N GLY A 472 31.30 -12.59 -16.75
CA GLY A 472 31.68 -12.09 -15.42
C GLY A 472 30.61 -11.18 -14.82
N ASP A 473 31.02 -9.97 -14.41
CA ASP A 473 30.17 -9.02 -13.67
C ASP A 473 29.26 -8.15 -14.58
N ASP A 474 29.30 -8.36 -15.90
CA ASP A 474 28.53 -7.57 -16.87
C ASP A 474 27.03 -7.56 -16.57
N PHE A 475 26.46 -8.68 -16.11
CA PHE A 475 25.04 -8.75 -15.73
C PHE A 475 24.73 -7.88 -14.51
N THR A 476 25.61 -7.87 -13.50
CA THR A 476 25.51 -6.98 -12.34
C THR A 476 25.55 -5.51 -12.79
N LEU A 477 26.52 -5.14 -13.64
CA LEU A 477 26.64 -3.79 -14.17
C LEU A 477 25.38 -3.36 -14.94
N ALA A 478 24.83 -4.25 -15.75
CA ALA A 478 23.61 -3.99 -16.51
C ALA A 478 22.40 -3.79 -15.58
N LEU A 479 22.25 -4.61 -14.54
CA LEU A 479 21.20 -4.43 -13.52
C LEU A 479 21.37 -3.11 -12.76
N THR A 480 22.59 -2.76 -12.36
CA THR A 480 22.88 -1.49 -11.68
C THR A 480 22.57 -0.30 -12.57
N ALA A 481 23.00 -0.33 -13.85
CA ALA A 481 22.71 0.73 -14.80
C ALA A 481 21.20 0.91 -15.01
N LEU A 482 20.46 -0.20 -15.14
CA LEU A 482 19.00 -0.17 -15.27
C LEU A 482 18.34 0.36 -13.99
N ALA A 483 18.78 -0.08 -12.81
CA ALA A 483 18.28 0.41 -11.53
C ALA A 483 18.44 1.92 -11.39
N VAL A 484 19.64 2.43 -11.68
CA VAL A 484 19.95 3.87 -11.62
C VAL A 484 19.12 4.64 -12.65
N ALA A 485 19.04 4.16 -13.89
CA ALA A 485 18.25 4.82 -14.93
C ALA A 485 16.76 4.91 -14.56
N VAL A 486 16.16 3.81 -14.11
CA VAL A 486 14.75 3.79 -13.65
C VAL A 486 14.56 4.70 -12.45
N ALA A 487 15.43 4.60 -11.44
CA ALA A 487 15.34 5.41 -10.23
C ALA A 487 15.40 6.91 -10.55
N LEU A 488 16.36 7.35 -11.38
CA LEU A 488 16.52 8.75 -11.74
C LEU A 488 15.28 9.28 -12.47
N VAL A 489 14.79 8.56 -13.48
CA VAL A 489 13.64 9.03 -14.27
C VAL A 489 12.37 9.09 -13.40
N VAL A 490 12.10 8.05 -12.61
CA VAL A 490 10.92 7.98 -11.75
C VAL A 490 10.98 9.00 -10.61
N LEU A 491 12.10 9.10 -9.89
CA LEU A 491 12.23 10.04 -8.77
C LEU A 491 12.14 11.49 -9.25
N VAL A 492 12.78 11.83 -10.38
CA VAL A 492 12.72 13.20 -10.91
C VAL A 492 11.29 13.55 -11.33
N GLU A 493 10.56 12.65 -11.97
CA GLU A 493 9.16 12.90 -12.33
C GLU A 493 8.27 13.01 -11.09
N SER A 494 8.40 12.08 -10.13
CA SER A 494 7.62 12.09 -8.90
C SER A 494 7.85 13.36 -8.08
N ILE A 495 9.11 13.74 -7.84
CA ILE A 495 9.45 14.98 -7.13
C ILE A 495 8.87 16.19 -7.86
N ARG A 496 9.05 16.28 -9.18
CA ARG A 496 8.50 17.39 -9.97
C ARG A 496 6.98 17.47 -9.85
N PHE A 497 6.29 16.33 -9.93
CA PHE A 497 4.85 16.29 -9.78
C PHE A 497 4.43 16.74 -8.39
N TRP A 498 4.92 16.13 -7.31
CA TRP A 498 4.43 16.44 -5.96
C TRP A 498 4.82 17.84 -5.48
N VAL A 499 5.94 18.39 -5.96
CA VAL A 499 6.33 19.79 -5.69
C VAL A 499 5.43 20.80 -6.43
N SER A 500 4.99 20.48 -7.65
CA SER A 500 4.19 21.39 -8.48
C SER A 500 2.68 21.17 -8.39
N ALA A 501 2.25 20.00 -7.91
CA ALA A 501 0.86 19.61 -7.87
C ALA A 501 0.14 20.29 -6.69
N GLY A 502 -0.87 21.11 -7.01
CA GLY A 502 -1.89 21.58 -6.06
C GLY A 502 -2.93 20.50 -5.72
N ALA A 503 -2.49 19.23 -5.60
CA ALA A 503 -3.37 18.11 -5.28
C ALA A 503 -4.12 18.33 -3.95
N PRO A 504 -5.19 17.61 -3.64
CA PRO A 504 -5.78 17.59 -2.30
C PRO A 504 -4.99 16.64 -1.36
N ALA A 505 -4.88 17.00 -0.08
CA ALA A 505 -4.18 16.20 0.93
C ALA A 505 -5.04 15.00 1.32
N VAL A 506 -4.82 13.86 0.69
CA VAL A 506 -5.50 12.61 1.05
C VAL A 506 -4.61 11.88 2.05
N HIS A 507 -5.03 11.87 3.31
CA HIS A 507 -4.35 11.15 4.38
C HIS A 507 -4.88 9.72 4.48
N ASP A 508 -4.02 8.78 4.86
CA ASP A 508 -4.42 7.41 5.13
C ASP A 508 -5.30 7.39 6.39
N GLU A 509 -6.62 7.43 6.21
CA GLU A 509 -7.62 7.28 7.27
C GLU A 509 -7.88 5.81 7.64
N GLY A 510 -6.90 4.91 7.42
CA GLY A 510 -6.92 3.57 7.99
C GLY A 510 -7.73 2.60 7.16
N GLU A 511 -7.13 1.46 6.89
CA GLU A 511 -7.83 0.36 6.25
C GLU A 511 -8.88 -0.19 7.24
N THR A 512 -10.14 -0.21 6.80
CA THR A 512 -11.13 -1.09 7.41
C THR A 512 -10.70 -2.53 7.13
N ALA A 513 -10.28 -3.25 8.17
CA ALA A 513 -9.88 -4.66 8.09
C ALA A 513 -10.98 -5.55 7.47
#